data_AF-A0A7M1Q4R0-F1
#
_entry.id   AF-A0A7M1Q4R0-F1
#
_cell.length_a   1.000
_cell.length_b   1.000
_cell.length_c   1.000
_cell.angle_alpha   90.00
_cell.angle_beta   90.00
_cell.angle_gamma   90.00
#
_symmetry.space_group_name_H-M   'P 1'
#
loop_
_entity.id
_entity.type
_entity.pdbx_description
1 polymer ?
#
loop_
_entity_poly.entity_id
_entity_poly.type
_entity_poly.pdbx_seq_one_letter_code
_entity_poly.pdbx_strand_id
1 'polypeptide(L)'
;MKAILWKKYLNIKKNKVKTLLFLLMPIVYFILNTIKEININTTIAYFPFICTLLSNLCNWSLEDLVYTEVILTSKINIKSIWKANHLFIAIAGYCYSLTVLFIAVITSSILYNNVHGISVLAVLMCFFFVLADIAILANSTVHYSDFSKLKQIYSSIFGIASIALPTLFLFKTQYFAVNPLYFSGIVGGSIILLYVANLIVNTTNNESLIINMQKLQIGYINSVILE
;
A
#
# COMPACT_ATOMS: atom_id res chain seq x y z
N MET A 1 7.29 -14.27 12.42
CA MET A 1 7.22 -13.95 10.97
C MET A 1 6.66 -15.08 10.12
N LYS A 2 7.19 -16.32 10.16
CA LYS A 2 6.66 -17.44 9.33
C LYS A 2 5.15 -17.70 9.51
N ALA A 3 4.65 -17.71 10.75
CA ALA A 3 3.21 -17.89 11.02
C ALA A 3 2.33 -16.75 10.47
N ILE A 4 2.81 -15.51 10.52
CA ILE A 4 2.10 -14.32 10.00
C ILE A 4 1.97 -14.43 8.47
N LEU A 5 3.06 -14.79 7.79
CA LEU A 5 3.07 -15.00 6.34
C LEU A 5 2.18 -16.17 5.91
N TRP A 6 2.22 -17.28 6.66
CA TRP A 6 1.38 -18.46 6.40
C TRP A 6 -0.12 -18.13 6.53
N LYS A 7 -0.52 -17.37 7.55
CA LYS A 7 -1.90 -16.92 7.73
C LYS A 7 -2.35 -15.99 6.59
N LYS A 8 -1.50 -15.06 6.16
CA LYS A 8 -1.79 -14.21 4.99
C LYS A 8 -2.02 -15.03 3.73
N TYR A 9 -1.17 -16.03 3.49
CA TYR A 9 -1.35 -16.95 2.37
C TYR A 9 -2.70 -17.68 2.43
N LEU A 10 -3.10 -18.18 3.61
CA LEU A 10 -4.41 -18.81 3.79
C LEU A 10 -5.57 -17.83 3.54
N ASN A 11 -5.45 -16.56 3.95
CA ASN A 11 -6.49 -15.56 3.69
C ASN A 11 -6.64 -15.28 2.19
N ILE A 12 -5.52 -15.09 1.47
CA ILE A 12 -5.50 -14.91 0.02
C ILE A 12 -6.15 -16.12 -0.69
N LYS A 13 -5.89 -17.34 -0.21
CA LYS A 13 -6.49 -18.57 -0.77
C LYS A 13 -7.99 -18.65 -0.52
N LYS A 14 -8.45 -18.21 0.66
CA LYS A 14 -9.87 -18.25 1.05
C LYS A 14 -10.69 -17.18 0.33
N ASN A 15 -10.13 -15.99 0.14
CA ASN A 15 -10.85 -14.81 -0.33
C ASN A 15 -10.64 -14.57 -1.84
N LYS A 16 -11.20 -15.46 -2.67
CA LYS A 16 -11.01 -15.47 -4.14
C LYS A 16 -11.33 -14.13 -4.82
N VAL A 17 -12.35 -13.41 -4.35
CA VAL A 17 -12.75 -12.11 -4.92
C VAL A 17 -11.66 -11.06 -4.74
N LYS A 18 -11.08 -10.96 -3.53
CA LYS A 18 -9.99 -10.03 -3.25
C LYS A 18 -8.75 -10.33 -4.09
N THR A 19 -8.41 -11.60 -4.22
CA THR A 19 -7.29 -12.05 -5.04
C THR A 19 -7.51 -11.75 -6.52
N LEU A 20 -8.72 -11.96 -7.03
CA LEU A 20 -9.06 -11.62 -8.41
C LEU A 20 -8.99 -10.11 -8.67
N LEU A 21 -9.52 -9.28 -7.77
CA LEU A 21 -9.38 -7.82 -7.85
C LEU A 21 -7.92 -7.38 -7.81
N PHE A 22 -7.12 -7.94 -6.91
CA PHE A 22 -5.69 -7.66 -6.82
C PHE A 22 -4.95 -7.97 -8.13
N LEU A 23 -5.27 -9.09 -8.79
CA LEU A 23 -4.66 -9.49 -10.06
C LEU A 23 -5.12 -8.62 -11.24
N LEU A 24 -6.41 -8.28 -11.31
CA LEU A 24 -6.94 -7.50 -12.42
C LEU A 24 -6.58 -6.01 -12.35
N MET A 25 -6.41 -5.44 -11.16
CA MET A 25 -6.21 -3.99 -11.01
C MET A 25 -5.02 -3.43 -11.79
N PRO A 26 -3.79 -3.99 -11.70
CA PRO A 26 -2.67 -3.48 -12.49
C PRO A 26 -2.90 -3.59 -14.00
N ILE A 27 -3.58 -4.65 -14.46
CA ILE A 27 -3.88 -4.86 -15.88
C ILE A 27 -4.84 -3.78 -16.38
N VAL A 28 -5.95 -3.57 -15.68
CA VAL A 28 -6.94 -2.53 -16.01
C VAL A 28 -6.27 -1.15 -15.98
N TYR A 29 -5.42 -0.89 -14.98
CA TYR A 29 -4.71 0.38 -14.84
C TYR A 29 -3.74 0.63 -16.01
N PHE A 30 -3.04 -0.42 -16.47
CA PHE A 30 -2.16 -0.31 -17.63
C PHE A 30 -2.96 0.02 -18.90
N ILE A 31 -4.08 -0.67 -19.13
CA ILE A 31 -4.97 -0.41 -20.26
C ILE A 31 -5.45 1.05 -20.23
N LEU A 32 -5.89 1.55 -19.06
CA LEU A 32 -6.29 2.95 -18.91
C LEU A 32 -5.16 3.93 -19.26
N ASN A 33 -3.93 3.64 -18.83
CA ASN A 33 -2.77 4.48 -19.17
C ASN A 33 -2.49 4.49 -20.68
N THR A 34 -2.64 3.35 -21.35
CA THR A 34 -2.47 3.25 -22.81
C THR A 34 -3.56 4.02 -23.56
N ILE A 35 -4.83 3.91 -23.15
CA ILE A 35 -5.94 4.65 -23.78
C ILE A 35 -5.78 6.17 -23.61
N LYS A 36 -5.23 6.61 -22.48
CA LYS A 36 -4.93 8.03 -22.22
C LYS A 36 -3.62 8.52 -22.84
N GLU A 37 -2.91 7.67 -23.57
CA GLU A 37 -1.63 7.98 -24.22
C GLU A 37 -0.60 8.60 -23.25
N ILE A 38 -0.59 8.11 -22.01
CA ILE A 38 0.35 8.61 -20.99
C ILE A 38 1.78 8.24 -21.41
N ASN A 39 2.70 9.19 -21.30
CA ASN A 39 4.10 9.00 -21.68
C ASN A 39 4.68 7.75 -21.00
N ILE A 40 5.27 6.86 -21.79
CA ILE A 40 5.83 5.59 -21.32
C ILE A 40 6.84 5.75 -20.18
N ASN A 41 7.65 6.81 -20.17
CA ASN A 41 8.59 7.09 -19.08
C ASN A 41 7.88 7.41 -17.78
N THR A 42 6.78 8.18 -17.83
CA THR A 42 5.95 8.46 -16.64
C THR A 42 5.22 7.21 -16.17
N THR A 43 4.73 6.38 -17.10
CA THR A 43 4.13 5.08 -16.77
C THR A 43 5.15 4.18 -16.08
N ILE A 44 6.36 4.01 -16.63
CA ILE A 44 7.41 3.19 -16.01
C ILE A 44 7.76 3.69 -14.61
N ALA A 45 7.91 5.00 -14.42
CA ALA A 45 8.32 5.57 -13.14
C ALA A 45 7.28 5.37 -12.02
N TYR A 46 5.98 5.55 -12.32
CA TYR A 46 4.94 5.62 -11.29
C TYR A 46 4.00 4.40 -11.25
N PHE A 47 4.00 3.53 -12.27
CA PHE A 47 3.02 2.45 -12.38
C PHE A 47 3.05 1.47 -11.21
N PRO A 48 4.20 0.92 -10.78
CA PRO A 48 4.23 0.00 -9.65
C PRO A 48 3.73 0.64 -8.36
N PHE A 49 4.15 1.88 -8.08
CA PHE A 49 3.74 2.70 -6.94
C PHE A 49 2.23 2.95 -6.89
N ILE A 50 1.62 3.25 -8.05
CA ILE A 50 0.19 3.50 -8.08
C ILE A 50 -0.61 2.20 -7.91
N CYS A 51 -0.15 1.12 -8.54
CA CYS A 51 -0.82 -0.18 -8.47
C CYS A 51 -0.78 -0.77 -7.05
N THR A 52 0.33 -0.61 -6.33
CA THR A 52 0.45 -1.00 -4.91
C THR A 52 -0.51 -0.22 -4.02
N LEU A 53 -0.56 1.12 -4.15
CA LEU A 53 -1.50 1.94 -3.38
C LEU A 53 -2.96 1.54 -3.64
N LEU A 54 -3.33 1.30 -4.90
CA LEU A 54 -4.69 0.94 -5.28
C LEU A 54 -5.03 -0.50 -4.84
N SER A 55 -4.09 -1.43 -4.96
CA SER A 55 -4.25 -2.82 -4.53
C SER A 55 -4.30 -2.99 -3.00
N ASN A 56 -3.78 -2.04 -2.23
CA ASN A 56 -3.91 -2.02 -0.78
C ASN A 56 -5.39 -1.98 -0.33
N LEU A 57 -6.27 -1.34 -1.09
CA LEU A 57 -7.71 -1.32 -0.82
C LEU A 57 -8.31 -2.73 -0.81
N CYS A 58 -7.80 -3.62 -1.68
CA CYS A 58 -8.23 -5.00 -1.75
C CYS A 58 -7.68 -5.85 -0.60
N ASN A 59 -6.53 -5.46 -0.04
CA ASN A 59 -5.85 -6.19 1.03
C ASN A 59 -6.26 -5.74 2.45
N TRP A 60 -7.01 -4.65 2.58
CA TRP A 60 -7.60 -4.27 3.86
C TRP A 60 -8.67 -5.31 4.28
N SER A 61 -8.45 -5.94 5.43
CA SER A 61 -9.45 -6.78 6.08
C SER A 61 -9.58 -6.37 7.54
N LEU A 62 -10.81 -6.18 8.02
CA LEU A 62 -11.11 -6.08 9.45
C LEU A 62 -10.58 -7.29 10.24
N GLU A 63 -10.39 -8.44 9.58
CA GLU A 63 -9.73 -9.62 10.16
C GLU A 63 -8.27 -9.37 10.58
N ASP A 64 -7.60 -8.33 10.04
CA ASP A 64 -6.29 -7.88 10.52
C ASP A 64 -6.36 -7.21 11.90
N LEU A 65 -7.55 -6.80 12.35
CA LEU A 65 -7.80 -6.35 13.72
C LEU A 65 -7.97 -7.53 14.69
N VAL A 66 -8.42 -8.69 14.20
CA VAL A 66 -8.59 -9.94 14.97
C VAL A 66 -7.24 -10.57 15.36
N TYR A 67 -6.11 -9.94 15.00
CA TYR A 67 -4.79 -10.30 15.55
C TYR A 67 -4.70 -10.07 17.06
N THR A 68 -5.66 -9.35 17.67
CA THR A 68 -5.73 -9.08 19.11
C THR A 68 -5.72 -10.32 19.99
N GLU A 69 -6.45 -11.39 19.63
CA GLU A 69 -6.42 -12.62 20.41
C GLU A 69 -5.03 -13.29 20.36
N VAL A 70 -4.36 -13.23 19.21
CA VAL A 70 -3.00 -13.76 19.03
C VAL A 70 -1.98 -12.88 19.76
N ILE A 71 -2.16 -11.57 19.79
CA ILE A 71 -1.30 -10.63 20.53
C ILE A 71 -1.44 -10.84 22.05
N LEU A 72 -2.65 -11.15 22.53
CA LEU A 72 -2.91 -11.46 23.93
C LEU A 72 -2.35 -12.83 24.36
N THR A 73 -2.34 -13.80 23.45
CA THR A 73 -1.92 -15.19 23.74
C THR A 73 -0.47 -15.51 23.36
N SER A 74 0.24 -14.61 22.67
CA SER A 74 1.62 -14.83 22.23
C SER A 74 2.57 -13.70 22.65
N LYS A 75 3.87 -14.02 22.79
CA LYS A 75 4.93 -13.02 23.06
C LYS A 75 5.26 -12.14 21.84
N ILE A 76 4.41 -12.11 20.81
CA ILE A 76 4.69 -11.38 19.56
C ILE A 76 4.32 -9.91 19.74
N ASN A 77 5.31 -9.03 19.58
CA ASN A 77 5.13 -7.58 19.67
C ASN A 77 4.29 -7.04 18.48
N ILE A 78 3.29 -6.20 18.77
CA ILE A 78 2.45 -5.48 17.79
C ILE A 78 3.30 -4.78 16.72
N LYS A 79 4.43 -4.19 17.11
CA LYS A 79 5.34 -3.49 16.19
C LYS A 79 5.90 -4.42 15.11
N SER A 80 6.19 -5.67 15.47
CA SER A 80 6.69 -6.67 14.52
C SER A 80 5.61 -7.10 13.53
N ILE A 81 4.37 -7.25 14.02
CA ILE A 81 3.20 -7.58 13.19
C ILE A 81 2.89 -6.44 12.23
N TRP A 82 2.81 -5.21 12.74
CA TRP A 82 2.56 -4.00 11.94
C TRP A 82 3.61 -3.84 10.84
N LYS A 83 4.91 -3.97 11.18
CA LYS A 83 6.02 -3.94 10.22
C LYS A 83 5.92 -5.02 9.16
N ALA A 84 5.71 -6.26 9.58
CA ALA A 84 5.56 -7.37 8.65
C ALA A 84 4.35 -7.21 7.72
N ASN A 85 3.25 -6.59 8.21
CA ASN A 85 2.02 -6.43 7.44
C ASN A 85 2.23 -5.49 6.25
N HIS A 86 2.65 -4.24 6.50
CA HIS A 86 2.81 -3.24 5.43
C HIS A 86 3.99 -3.56 4.51
N LEU A 87 5.12 -4.09 5.03
CA LEU A 87 6.24 -4.51 4.19
C LEU A 87 5.82 -5.63 3.22
N PHE A 88 5.06 -6.61 3.70
CA PHE A 88 4.58 -7.69 2.84
C PHE A 88 3.64 -7.16 1.75
N ILE A 89 2.68 -6.29 2.09
CA ILE A 89 1.72 -5.74 1.12
C ILE A 89 2.47 -4.89 0.08
N ALA A 90 3.34 -4.00 0.53
CA ALA A 90 4.15 -3.15 -0.34
C ALA A 90 4.99 -4.01 -1.29
N ILE A 91 5.84 -4.89 -0.77
CA ILE A 91 6.77 -5.70 -1.58
C ILE A 91 6.02 -6.64 -2.52
N ALA A 92 4.99 -7.36 -2.05
CA ALA A 92 4.26 -8.30 -2.88
C ALA A 92 3.50 -7.59 -4.01
N GLY A 93 2.81 -6.49 -3.70
CA GLY A 93 2.13 -5.66 -4.70
C GLY A 93 3.09 -5.03 -5.69
N TYR A 94 4.26 -4.60 -5.20
CA TYR A 94 5.27 -3.93 -6.02
C TYR A 94 5.94 -4.92 -6.99
N CYS A 95 6.33 -6.10 -6.50
CA CYS A 95 6.86 -7.17 -7.36
C CYS A 95 5.83 -7.61 -8.40
N TYR A 96 4.57 -7.78 -8.02
CA TYR A 96 3.53 -8.17 -8.96
C TYR A 96 3.29 -7.10 -10.04
N SER A 97 3.12 -5.84 -9.64
CA SER A 97 2.94 -4.74 -10.60
C SER A 97 4.15 -4.53 -11.52
N LEU A 98 5.38 -4.72 -11.03
CA LEU A 98 6.57 -4.77 -11.88
C LEU A 98 6.51 -5.89 -12.93
N THR A 99 6.09 -7.11 -12.54
CA THR A 99 5.98 -8.20 -13.51
C THR A 99 4.94 -7.90 -14.59
N VAL A 100 3.80 -7.32 -14.20
CA VAL A 100 2.76 -6.90 -15.14
C VAL A 100 3.29 -5.80 -16.08
N LEU A 101 3.97 -4.80 -15.54
CA LEU A 101 4.58 -3.73 -16.33
C LEU A 101 5.59 -4.27 -17.35
N PHE A 102 6.46 -5.19 -16.92
CA PHE A 102 7.47 -5.78 -17.79
C PHE A 102 6.85 -6.55 -18.95
N ILE A 103 5.86 -7.40 -18.66
CA ILE A 103 5.11 -8.14 -19.70
C ILE A 103 4.43 -7.16 -20.64
N ALA A 104 3.77 -6.12 -20.10
CA ALA A 104 3.01 -5.16 -20.88
C ALA A 104 3.88 -4.28 -21.78
N VAL A 105 5.07 -3.86 -21.32
CA VAL A 105 6.04 -3.13 -22.14
C VAL A 105 6.55 -4.03 -23.27
N ILE A 106 6.92 -5.28 -22.98
CA ILE A 106 7.40 -6.23 -24.01
C ILE A 106 6.32 -6.50 -25.06
N THR A 107 5.09 -6.81 -24.64
CA THR A 107 3.99 -7.07 -25.59
C THR A 107 3.69 -5.83 -26.43
N SER A 108 3.73 -4.64 -25.84
CA SER A 108 3.56 -3.39 -26.59
C SER A 108 4.65 -3.18 -27.65
N SER A 109 5.91 -3.45 -27.32
CA SER A 109 7.03 -3.34 -28.26
C SER A 109 6.91 -4.34 -29.41
N ILE A 110 6.46 -5.57 -29.13
CA ILE A 110 6.28 -6.62 -30.16
C ILE A 110 5.10 -6.30 -31.09
N LEU A 111 3.95 -5.89 -30.52
CA LEU A 111 2.71 -5.69 -31.28
C LEU A 111 2.71 -4.39 -32.08
N TYR A 112 3.28 -3.31 -31.53
CA TYR A 112 3.23 -1.98 -32.14
C TYR A 112 4.55 -1.58 -32.80
N ASN A 113 5.57 -2.45 -32.77
CA ASN A 113 6.92 -2.20 -33.29
C ASN A 113 7.54 -0.87 -32.82
N ASN A 114 7.10 -0.40 -31.64
CA ASN A 114 7.54 0.85 -31.05
C ASN A 114 8.72 0.56 -30.12
N VAL A 115 9.93 0.90 -30.56
CA VAL A 115 11.09 0.94 -29.67
C VAL A 115 11.00 2.22 -28.85
N HIS A 116 10.27 2.16 -27.74
CA HIS A 116 10.21 3.27 -26.80
C HIS A 116 11.57 3.47 -26.13
N GLY A 117 12.11 4.69 -26.22
CA GLY A 117 13.29 5.09 -25.46
C GLY A 117 12.97 5.12 -23.96
N ILE A 118 13.47 4.15 -23.23
CA ILE A 118 13.32 4.07 -21.76
C ILE A 118 14.45 4.89 -21.13
N SER A 119 14.08 5.91 -20.35
CA SER A 119 15.04 6.71 -19.60
C SER A 119 15.54 5.97 -18.35
N VAL A 120 16.85 6.03 -18.09
CA VAL A 120 17.46 5.47 -16.87
C VAL A 120 16.84 6.10 -15.62
N LEU A 121 16.52 7.40 -15.67
CA LEU A 121 15.87 8.10 -14.58
C LEU A 121 14.48 7.53 -14.26
N ALA A 122 13.65 7.19 -15.25
CA ALA A 122 12.35 6.58 -15.00
C ALA A 122 12.49 5.22 -14.31
N VAL A 123 13.48 4.42 -14.71
CA VAL A 123 13.76 3.12 -14.10
C VAL A 123 14.24 3.29 -12.64
N LEU A 124 15.12 4.26 -12.37
CA LEU A 124 15.52 4.59 -11.00
C LEU A 124 14.33 5.07 -10.17
N MET A 125 13.53 6.01 -10.67
CA MET A 125 12.34 6.51 -9.98
C MET A 125 11.39 5.37 -9.64
N CYS A 126 11.15 4.46 -10.58
CA CYS A 126 10.40 3.24 -10.35
C CYS A 126 10.91 2.55 -9.08
N PHE A 127 12.13 2.02 -9.10
CA PHE A 127 12.67 1.21 -7.99
C PHE A 127 12.63 1.90 -6.63
N PHE A 128 12.94 3.20 -6.58
CA PHE A 128 12.97 3.94 -5.32
C PHE A 128 11.58 4.35 -4.82
N PHE A 129 10.57 4.42 -5.67
CA PHE A 129 9.20 4.72 -5.23
C PHE A 129 8.55 3.60 -4.42
N VAL A 130 9.16 2.41 -4.35
CA VAL A 130 8.80 1.41 -3.32
C VAL A 130 8.93 1.98 -1.90
N LEU A 131 9.85 2.93 -1.67
CA LEU A 131 9.98 3.59 -0.36
C LEU A 131 8.77 4.48 -0.06
N ALA A 132 8.24 5.16 -1.08
CA ALA A 132 7.05 5.98 -0.95
C ALA A 132 5.81 5.12 -0.66
N ASP A 133 5.70 3.95 -1.29
CA ASP A 133 4.66 2.97 -0.96
C ASP A 133 4.71 2.55 0.50
N ILE A 134 5.88 2.08 0.95
CA ILE A 134 6.06 1.64 2.33
C ILE A 134 5.75 2.81 3.27
N ALA A 135 6.15 4.04 2.95
CA ALA A 135 5.87 5.22 3.76
C ALA A 135 4.38 5.53 3.89
N ILE A 136 3.64 5.56 2.78
CA ILE A 136 2.19 5.86 2.78
C ILE A 136 1.43 4.74 3.47
N LEU A 137 1.75 3.47 3.17
CA LEU A 137 1.11 2.30 3.78
C LEU A 137 1.40 2.17 5.27
N ALA A 138 2.62 2.48 5.69
CA ALA A 138 2.96 2.52 7.11
C ALA A 138 2.10 3.60 7.80
N ASN A 139 2.07 4.83 7.28
CA ASN A 139 1.32 5.92 7.89
C ASN A 139 -0.20 5.71 7.88
N SER A 140 -0.75 5.07 6.85
CA SER A 140 -2.19 4.73 6.77
C SER A 140 -2.61 3.59 7.71
N THR A 141 -1.66 2.94 8.38
CA THR A 141 -1.92 1.84 9.31
C THR A 141 -1.39 2.09 10.72
N VAL A 142 -0.89 3.30 11.02
CA VAL A 142 -0.38 3.65 12.36
C VAL A 142 -1.46 3.55 13.43
N HIS A 143 -2.73 3.85 13.08
CA HIS A 143 -3.85 3.74 14.02
C HIS A 143 -4.08 2.31 14.55
N TYR A 144 -3.56 1.26 13.89
CA TYR A 144 -3.59 -0.11 14.42
C TYR A 144 -2.73 -0.30 15.66
N SER A 145 -1.76 0.57 15.89
CA SER A 145 -0.95 0.56 17.12
C SER A 145 -1.64 1.25 18.30
N ASP A 146 -2.57 2.17 18.04
CA ASP A 146 -3.35 2.87 19.05
C ASP A 146 -4.47 3.69 18.38
N PHE A 147 -5.72 3.47 18.81
CA PHE A 147 -6.94 4.08 18.27
C PHE A 147 -7.24 5.49 18.83
N SER A 148 -6.24 6.25 19.27
CA SER A 148 -6.47 7.64 19.65
C SER A 148 -6.97 8.47 18.46
N LYS A 149 -7.91 9.40 18.71
CA LYS A 149 -8.57 10.20 17.65
C LYS A 149 -7.57 10.91 16.73
N LEU A 150 -6.49 11.47 17.29
CA LEU A 150 -5.44 12.13 16.51
C LEU A 150 -4.72 11.17 15.54
N LYS A 151 -4.41 9.94 15.98
CA LYS A 151 -3.78 8.92 15.14
C LYS A 151 -4.74 8.41 14.07
N GLN A 152 -6.03 8.31 14.37
CA GLN A 152 -7.04 7.97 13.37
C GLN A 152 -7.16 9.05 12.29
N ILE A 153 -7.21 10.33 12.68
CA ILE A 153 -7.25 11.45 11.72
C ILE A 153 -5.98 11.43 10.86
N TYR A 154 -4.80 11.36 11.49
CA TYR A 154 -3.52 11.25 10.80
C TYR A 154 -3.51 10.09 9.78
N SER A 155 -3.89 8.90 10.23
CA SER A 155 -3.94 7.70 9.40
C SER A 155 -4.95 7.80 8.28
N SER A 156 -6.06 8.50 8.49
CA SER A 156 -7.10 8.71 7.48
C SER A 156 -6.61 9.59 6.32
N ILE A 157 -5.76 10.60 6.59
CA ILE A 157 -5.14 11.44 5.55
C ILE A 157 -4.33 10.57 4.58
N PHE A 158 -3.50 9.66 5.10
CA PHE A 158 -2.71 8.75 4.27
C PHE A 158 -3.56 7.64 3.63
N GLY A 159 -4.66 7.24 4.29
CA GLY A 159 -5.69 6.38 3.70
C GLY A 159 -6.31 7.02 2.46
N ILE A 160 -6.73 8.28 2.55
CA ILE A 160 -7.25 9.05 1.42
C ILE A 160 -6.17 9.21 0.34
N ALA A 161 -4.92 9.50 0.72
CA ALA A 161 -3.82 9.62 -0.24
C ALA A 161 -3.62 8.35 -1.09
N SER A 162 -3.82 7.16 -0.50
CA SER A 162 -3.71 5.88 -1.24
C SER A 162 -4.76 5.71 -2.35
N ILE A 163 -5.87 6.46 -2.29
CA ILE A 163 -6.92 6.50 -3.32
C ILE A 163 -6.74 7.71 -4.24
N ALA A 164 -6.40 8.86 -3.65
CA ALA A 164 -6.25 10.13 -4.36
C ALA A 164 -5.05 10.12 -5.33
N LEU A 165 -3.92 9.52 -4.96
CA LEU A 165 -2.73 9.51 -5.83
C LEU A 165 -2.93 8.70 -7.12
N PRO A 166 -3.46 7.47 -7.09
CA PRO A 166 -3.83 6.76 -8.32
C PRO A 166 -4.79 7.54 -9.22
N THR A 167 -5.83 8.13 -8.64
CA THR A 167 -6.82 8.89 -9.41
C THR A 167 -6.22 10.17 -10.00
N LEU A 168 -5.41 10.91 -9.24
CA LEU A 168 -4.69 12.08 -9.72
C LEU A 168 -3.74 11.75 -10.86
N PHE A 169 -3.04 10.61 -10.82
CA PHE A 169 -2.19 10.19 -11.93
C PHE A 169 -2.98 10.02 -13.22
N LEU A 170 -4.15 9.37 -13.17
CA LEU A 170 -4.97 9.19 -14.37
C LEU A 170 -5.50 10.51 -14.94
N PHE A 171 -5.89 11.48 -14.11
CA PHE A 171 -6.57 12.70 -14.57
C PHE A 171 -5.67 13.93 -14.72
N LYS A 172 -4.53 13.97 -14.03
CA LYS A 172 -3.64 15.13 -13.95
C LYS A 172 -2.16 14.69 -14.04
N THR A 173 -1.84 13.93 -15.08
CA THR A 173 -0.49 13.42 -15.40
C THR A 173 0.59 14.49 -15.42
N GLN A 174 0.24 15.74 -15.73
CA GLN A 174 1.17 16.88 -15.73
C GLN A 174 1.90 17.11 -14.39
N TYR A 175 1.33 16.66 -13.27
CA TYR A 175 1.99 16.74 -11.95
C TYR A 175 2.97 15.60 -11.68
N PHE A 176 3.02 14.59 -12.56
CA PHE A 176 3.83 13.37 -12.42
C PHE A 176 4.97 13.36 -13.44
N ALA A 177 5.80 14.40 -13.41
CA ALA A 177 6.97 14.47 -14.28
C ALA A 177 8.11 13.56 -13.79
N VAL A 178 8.89 13.04 -14.74
CA VAL A 178 10.13 12.31 -14.48
C VAL A 178 11.26 13.34 -14.42
N ASN A 179 11.61 13.80 -13.21
CA ASN A 179 12.64 14.82 -12.99
C ASN A 179 13.45 14.51 -11.70
N PRO A 180 14.77 14.73 -11.67
CA PRO A 180 15.61 14.54 -10.49
C PRO A 180 15.14 15.28 -9.22
N LEU A 181 14.54 16.47 -9.36
CA LEU A 181 14.00 17.22 -8.23
C LEU A 181 12.81 16.51 -7.58
N TYR A 182 11.86 16.00 -8.38
CA TYR A 182 10.75 15.22 -7.84
C TYR A 182 11.22 13.90 -7.25
N PHE A 183 12.18 13.24 -7.91
CA PHE A 183 12.79 12.02 -7.40
C PHE A 183 13.39 12.20 -6.00
N SER A 184 14.28 13.18 -5.84
CA SER A 184 14.95 13.45 -4.56
C SER A 184 13.96 13.90 -3.48
N GLY A 185 12.98 14.75 -3.82
CA GLY A 185 11.93 15.18 -2.90
C GLY A 185 11.06 14.03 -2.40
N ILE A 186 10.62 13.13 -3.29
CA ILE A 186 9.79 11.97 -2.92
C ILE A 186 10.59 10.99 -2.06
N VAL A 187 11.83 10.68 -2.43
CA VAL A 187 12.67 9.76 -1.65
C VAL A 187 12.97 10.33 -0.26
N GLY A 188 13.37 11.60 -0.18
CA GLY A 188 13.62 12.29 1.09
C GLY A 188 12.38 12.36 1.96
N GLY A 189 11.23 12.76 1.40
CA GLY A 189 9.95 12.80 2.09
C GLY A 189 9.51 11.43 2.61
N SER A 190 9.74 10.36 1.83
CA SER A 190 9.42 8.99 2.22
C SER A 190 10.22 8.52 3.43
N ILE A 191 11.52 8.84 3.49
CA ILE A 191 12.39 8.53 4.63
C ILE A 191 11.89 9.25 5.89
N ILE A 192 11.56 10.53 5.78
CA ILE A 192 11.02 11.33 6.90
C ILE A 192 9.69 10.75 7.37
N LEU A 193 8.77 10.44 6.46
CA LEU A 193 7.47 9.86 6.79
C LEU A 193 7.59 8.48 7.44
N LEU A 194 8.54 7.64 7.00
CA LEU A 194 8.83 6.36 7.66
C LEU A 194 9.40 6.55 9.06
N TYR A 195 10.25 7.56 9.26
CA TYR A 195 10.78 7.89 10.58
C TYR A 195 9.65 8.31 11.54
N VAL A 196 8.76 9.20 11.09
CA VAL A 196 7.58 9.63 11.86
C VAL A 196 6.67 8.44 12.19
N ALA A 197 6.36 7.58 11.21
CA ALA A 197 5.55 6.39 11.45
C ALA A 197 6.16 5.47 12.53
N ASN A 198 7.47 5.24 12.46
CA ASN A 198 8.19 4.44 13.45
C ASN A 198 8.17 5.09 14.84
N LEU A 199 8.33 6.41 14.94
CA LEU A 199 8.24 7.11 16.22
C LEU A 199 6.87 6.93 16.86
N ILE A 200 5.79 7.13 16.11
CA ILE A 200 4.43 7.00 16.64
C ILE A 200 4.20 5.57 17.18
N VAL A 201 4.56 4.54 16.40
CA VAL A 201 4.40 3.14 16.81
C VAL A 201 5.34 2.75 17.97
N ASN A 202 6.48 3.42 18.13
CA ASN A 202 7.36 3.16 19.29
C ASN A 202 6.81 3.72 20.60
N THR A 203 5.97 4.76 20.54
CA THR A 203 5.36 5.38 21.73
C THR A 203 4.10 4.67 22.21
N THR A 204 3.58 3.69 21.47
CA THR A 204 2.35 2.99 21.84
C THR A 204 2.60 1.87 22.84
N ASN A 205 1.87 1.91 23.96
CA ASN A 205 1.86 0.84 24.97
C ASN A 205 0.83 -0.23 24.61
N ASN A 206 1.21 -1.50 24.75
CA ASN A 206 0.34 -2.65 24.47
C ASN A 206 -0.99 -2.59 25.25
N GLU A 207 -0.99 -2.07 26.48
CA GLU A 207 -2.19 -1.92 27.31
C GLU A 207 -3.23 -0.97 26.71
N SER A 208 -2.79 0.19 26.19
CA SER A 208 -3.70 1.15 25.55
C SER A 208 -4.41 0.56 24.31
N LEU A 209 -3.71 -0.31 23.59
CA LEU A 209 -4.25 -1.01 22.43
C LEU A 209 -5.34 -2.01 22.85
N ILE A 210 -5.09 -2.81 23.89
CA ILE A 210 -6.07 -3.77 24.43
C ILE A 210 -7.35 -3.06 24.88
N ILE A 211 -7.20 -1.97 25.65
CA ILE A 211 -8.34 -1.18 26.16
C ILE A 211 -9.15 -0.59 25.00
N ASN A 212 -8.49 -0.07 23.98
CA ASN A 212 -9.18 0.52 22.83
C ASN A 212 -9.86 -0.53 21.94
N MET A 213 -9.28 -1.72 21.83
CA MET A 213 -9.89 -2.84 21.11
C MET A 213 -11.12 -3.41 21.84
N GLN A 214 -11.07 -3.50 23.17
CA GLN A 214 -12.26 -3.84 23.97
C GLN A 214 -13.38 -2.82 23.76
N LYS A 215 -13.08 -1.52 23.72
CA LYS A 215 -14.08 -0.47 23.42
C LYS A 215 -14.70 -0.64 22.03
N LEU A 216 -13.91 -1.00 21.01
CA LEU A 216 -14.40 -1.26 19.65
C LEU A 216 -15.29 -2.50 19.58
N GLN A 217 -14.91 -3.58 20.26
CA GLN A 217 -15.71 -4.81 20.33
C GLN A 217 -17.06 -4.56 21.03
N ILE A 218 -17.06 -3.82 22.15
CA ILE A 218 -18.29 -3.43 22.85
C ILE A 218 -19.17 -2.55 21.95
N GLY A 219 -18.57 -1.60 21.22
CA GLY A 219 -19.28 -0.77 20.25
C GLY A 219 -19.96 -1.60 19.15
N TYR A 220 -19.26 -2.60 18.60
CA TYR A 220 -19.80 -3.51 17.60
C TYR A 220 -20.95 -4.38 18.13
N ILE A 221 -20.80 -4.93 19.34
CA ILE A 221 -21.85 -5.72 19.99
C ILE A 221 -23.08 -4.86 20.22
N ASN A 222 -22.91 -3.63 20.71
CA ASN A 222 -24.03 -2.72 20.94
C ASN A 222 -24.72 -2.30 19.64
N SER A 223 -23.99 -2.10 18.53
CA SER A 223 -24.62 -1.79 17.23
C SER A 223 -25.43 -2.97 16.67
N VAL A 224 -24.99 -4.21 16.92
CA VAL A 224 -25.73 -5.42 16.48
C VAL A 224 -26.97 -5.69 17.34
N ILE A 225 -26.99 -5.23 18.59
CA ILE A 225 -28.16 -5.34 19.48
C ILE A 225 -29.21 -4.24 19.19
N LEU A 226 -28.80 -3.14 18.55
CA LEU A 226 -29.66 -2.00 18.19
C LEU A 226 -30.26 -2.09 16.78
N GLU A 227 -29.90 -3.11 15.99
CA GLU A 227 -30.57 -3.51 14.75
C GLU A 227 -31.57 -4.65 15.01
#